data_AF-A0A7X3UXJ4-F1
#
_entry.id   AF-A0A7X3UXJ4-F1
#
_cell.length_a   1.000
_cell.length_b   1.000
_cell.length_c   1.000
_cell.angle_alpha   90.00
_cell.angle_beta   90.00
_cell.angle_gamma   90.00
#
_symmetry.space_group_name_H-M   'P 1'
#
loop_
_entity.id
_entity.type
_entity.pdbx_description
1 polymer ?
#
loop_
_entity_poly.entity_id
_entity_poly.type
_entity_poly.pdbx_seq_one_letter_code
_entity_poly.pdbx_strand_id
1 'polypeptide(L)'
;MTDLVTHLARFSGALREAGVAVTLGDEIDAADSLVHVDIGDRAEVRLALRTSLKVEPRAWSLFDHLFEDFWCTEGGRRHGREGRGRG
;
A
#
# COMPACT_ATOMS: atom_id res chain seq x y z
N MET A 1 8.21 -13.52 5.98
CA MET A 1 8.70 -12.13 5.88
C MET A 1 9.28 -11.79 4.50
N THR A 2 10.00 -12.67 3.82
CA THR A 2 10.53 -12.43 2.45
C THR A 2 9.46 -12.24 1.37
N ASP A 3 8.28 -12.83 1.55
CA ASP A 3 7.20 -12.75 0.56
C ASP A 3 6.62 -11.32 0.45
N LEU A 4 6.52 -10.61 1.58
CA LEU A 4 6.01 -9.23 1.63
C LEU A 4 6.98 -8.25 0.96
N VAL A 5 8.28 -8.37 1.25
CA VAL A 5 9.32 -7.53 0.63
C VAL A 5 9.37 -7.76 -0.88
N THR A 6 9.21 -9.01 -1.33
CA THR A 6 9.15 -9.35 -2.76
C THR A 6 7.89 -8.79 -3.42
N HIS A 7 6.74 -8.88 -2.75
CA HIS A 7 5.49 -8.26 -3.20
C HIS A 7 5.62 -6.74 -3.32
N LEU A 8 6.22 -6.08 -2.32
CA LEU A 8 6.46 -4.65 -2.33
C LEU A 8 7.41 -4.24 -3.46
N ALA A 9 8.53 -4.96 -3.64
CA ALA A 9 9.47 -4.66 -4.72
C ALA A 9 8.83 -4.80 -6.12
N ARG A 10 7.97 -5.81 -6.31
CA ARG A 10 7.19 -5.97 -7.55
C ARG A 10 6.19 -4.84 -7.76
N PHE A 11 5.48 -4.45 -6.71
CA PHE A 11 4.52 -3.35 -6.75
C PHE A 11 5.21 -2.00 -7.03
N SER A 12 6.33 -1.72 -6.37
CA SER A 12 7.17 -0.54 -6.63
C SER A 12 7.75 -0.55 -8.04
N GLY A 13 8.10 -1.72 -8.57
CA GLY A 13 8.47 -1.91 -9.98
C GLY A 13 7.34 -1.52 -10.93
N ALA A 14 6.13 -2.03 -10.70
CA ALA A 14 4.96 -1.69 -11.52
C ALA A 14 4.61 -0.19 -11.45
N LEU A 15 4.74 0.43 -10.27
CA LEU A 15 4.56 1.87 -10.11
C LEU A 15 5.58 2.68 -10.92
N ARG A 16 6.85 2.25 -10.92
CA ARG A 16 7.90 2.88 -11.72
C ARG A 16 7.64 2.74 -13.21
N GLU A 17 7.25 1.56 -13.68
CA GLU A 17 6.89 1.33 -15.08
C GLU A 17 5.70 2.19 -15.51
N ALA A 18 4.76 2.42 -14.59
CA ALA A 18 3.61 3.28 -14.82
C ALA A 18 3.91 4.80 -14.68
N GLY A 19 5.16 5.17 -14.41
CA GLY A 19 5.63 6.55 -14.37
C GLY A 19 5.52 7.25 -13.01
N VAL A 20 5.27 6.51 -11.93
CA VAL A 20 5.28 7.05 -10.57
C VAL A 20 6.73 7.11 -10.06
N ALA A 21 7.17 8.30 -9.65
CA ALA A 21 8.52 8.53 -9.15
C ALA A 21 8.71 7.95 -7.73
N VAL A 22 8.86 6.63 -7.64
CA VAL A 22 9.15 5.93 -6.38
C VAL A 22 10.66 5.79 -6.20
N THR A 23 11.22 6.33 -5.13
CA THR A 23 12.65 6.16 -4.80
C THR A 23 12.89 4.93 -3.92
N LEU A 24 14.14 4.46 -3.84
CA LEU A 24 14.49 3.36 -2.93
C LEU A 24 14.24 3.73 -1.45
N GLY A 25 14.38 5.01 -1.08
CA GLY A 25 14.05 5.49 0.26
C GLY A 25 12.57 5.34 0.57
N ASP A 26 11.71 5.65 -0.40
CA ASP A 26 10.26 5.49 -0.26
C ASP A 26 9.86 4.00 -0.15
N GLU A 27 10.56 3.10 -0.84
CA GLU A 27 10.36 1.66 -0.69
C GLU A 27 10.71 1.16 0.72
N ILE A 28 11.80 1.68 1.30
CA ILE A 28 12.22 1.34 2.67
C ILE A 28 11.22 1.91 3.69
N ASP A 29 10.82 3.17 3.55
CA ASP A 29 9.79 3.81 4.39
C ASP A 29 8.45 3.06 4.31
N ALA A 30 8.11 2.52 3.12
CA ALA A 30 6.91 1.71 2.92
C ALA A 30 7.03 0.36 3.60
N ALA A 31 8.17 -0.33 3.47
CA ALA A 31 8.42 -1.59 4.15
C ALA A 31 8.35 -1.43 5.67
N ASP A 32 8.91 -0.34 6.22
CA ASP A 32 8.90 -0.03 7.65
C ASP A 32 7.48 0.27 8.15
N SER A 33 6.71 1.08 7.41
CA SER A 33 5.31 1.35 7.76
C SER A 33 4.42 0.10 7.72
N LEU A 34 4.72 -0.88 6.86
CA LEU A 34 3.99 -2.15 6.81
C LEU A 34 4.18 -3.01 8.08
N VAL A 35 5.24 -2.78 8.86
CA VAL A 35 5.45 -3.44 10.16
C VAL A 35 4.51 -2.90 11.23
N HIS A 36 3.96 -1.69 11.01
CA HIS A 36 3.10 -0.99 11.96
C HIS A 36 1.60 -1.13 11.69
N VAL A 37 1.19 -1.74 10.57
CA VAL A 37 -0.21 -1.92 10.19
C VAL A 37 -0.60 -3.39 10.12
N ASP A 38 -1.90 -3.67 10.23
CA ASP A 38 -2.39 -5.02 10.00
C ASP A 38 -2.35 -5.36 8.50
N ILE A 39 -1.44 -6.27 8.12
CA ILE A 39 -1.31 -6.75 6.73
C ILE A 39 -2.57 -7.51 6.28
N GLY A 40 -3.38 -8.01 7.22
CA GLY A 40 -4.70 -8.59 6.96
C GLY A 40 -5.76 -7.54 6.59
N ASP A 41 -5.56 -6.27 6.94
CA ASP A 41 -6.45 -5.16 6.59
C ASP A 41 -5.92 -4.36 5.39
N ARG A 42 -6.51 -4.63 4.23
CA ARG A 42 -6.15 -3.93 2.98
C ARG A 42 -6.31 -2.42 3.04
N ALA A 43 -7.26 -1.90 3.83
CA ALA A 43 -7.44 -0.45 3.93
C ALA A 43 -6.26 0.19 4.66
N GLU A 44 -5.75 -0.46 5.71
CA GLU A 44 -4.54 -0.01 6.42
C GLU A 44 -3.29 -0.14 5.55
N VAL A 45 -3.10 -1.27 4.88
CA VAL A 45 -1.98 -1.48 3.94
C VAL A 45 -1.98 -0.41 2.85
N ARG A 46 -3.15 -0.14 2.25
CA ARG A 46 -3.29 0.89 1.21
C ARG A 46 -2.92 2.28 1.71
N LEU A 47 -3.36 2.63 2.93
CA LEU A 47 -3.09 3.93 3.52
C LEU A 47 -1.60 4.10 3.87
N ALA A 48 -0.99 3.06 4.45
CA ALA A 48 0.42 3.00 4.79
C ALA A 48 1.30 3.18 3.54
N LEU A 49 1.07 2.36 2.51
CA LEU A 49 1.81 2.43 1.26
C LEU A 49 1.66 3.80 0.60
N ARG A 50 0.44 4.35 0.54
CA ARG A 50 0.20 5.66 -0.08
C ARG A 50 0.90 6.80 0.66
N THR A 51 1.02 6.70 1.98
CA THR A 51 1.68 7.70 2.82
C THR A 51 3.20 7.59 2.71
N SER A 52 3.74 6.38 2.83
CA SER A 52 5.19 6.14 2.79
C SER A 52 5.79 6.30 1.41
N LEU A 53 5.07 5.90 0.35
CA LEU A 53 5.51 6.06 -1.03
C LEU A 53 5.37 7.49 -1.56
N LYS A 54 4.90 8.42 -0.70
CA LYS A 54 4.70 9.84 -1.01
C LYS A 54 3.98 10.07 -2.35
N VAL A 55 3.00 9.23 -2.65
CA VAL A 55 2.34 9.19 -3.96
C VAL A 55 1.63 10.53 -4.22
N GLU A 56 2.01 11.19 -5.31
CA GLU A 56 1.40 12.46 -5.70
C GLU A 56 -0.11 12.30 -5.96
N PRO A 57 -0.94 13.33 -5.68
CA PRO A 57 -2.39 13.27 -5.89
C PRO A 57 -2.83 12.86 -7.30
N ARG A 58 -2.01 13.17 -8.31
CA ARG A 58 -2.26 12.80 -9.71
C ARG A 58 -2.08 11.31 -9.98
N ALA A 59 -1.21 10.64 -9.21
CA ALA A 59 -0.94 9.21 -9.33
C ALA A 59 -1.85 8.35 -8.43
N TRP A 60 -2.74 8.96 -7.64
CA TRP A 60 -3.63 8.23 -6.73
C TRP A 60 -4.53 7.22 -7.43
N SER A 61 -5.15 7.59 -8.55
CA SER A 61 -6.02 6.68 -9.29
C SER A 61 -5.24 5.48 -9.87
N LEU A 62 -4.02 5.73 -10.34
CA LEU A 62 -3.13 4.69 -10.87
C LEU A 62 -2.64 3.75 -9.77
N PHE A 63 -2.26 4.32 -8.63
CA PHE A 63 -1.89 3.57 -7.43
C PHE A 63 -3.04 2.68 -6.96
N ASP A 64 -4.24 3.23 -6.83
CA ASP A 64 -5.42 2.46 -6.38
C ASP A 64 -5.73 1.33 -7.38
N HIS A 65 -5.62 1.57 -8.70
CA HIS A 65 -5.80 0.52 -9.70
C HIS A 65 -4.76 -0.60 -9.60
N LEU A 66 -3.47 -0.26 -9.49
CA LEU A 66 -2.41 -1.25 -9.33
C LEU A 66 -2.52 -2.00 -8.01
N PHE A 67 -2.93 -1.31 -6.94
CA PHE A 67 -3.12 -1.92 -5.63
C PHE A 67 -4.25 -2.95 -5.68
N GLU A 68 -5.39 -2.59 -6.27
CA GLU A 68 -6.48 -3.55 -6.49
C GLU A 68 -5.99 -4.72 -7.35
N ASP A 69 -5.29 -4.50 -8.47
CA ASP A 69 -4.80 -5.62 -9.31
C ASP A 69 -3.90 -6.60 -8.54
N PHE A 70 -3.01 -6.09 -7.69
CA PHE A 70 -2.12 -6.91 -6.86
C PHE A 70 -2.81 -7.59 -5.67
N TRP A 71 -3.86 -6.99 -5.09
CA TRP A 71 -4.55 -7.47 -3.87
C TRP A 71 -5.96 -8.05 -4.10
N CYS A 72 -6.51 -8.02 -5.31
CA CYS A 72 -7.89 -8.43 -5.64
C CYS A 72 -8.08 -9.95 -5.76
N THR A 73 -7.15 -10.77 -5.25
CA THR A 73 -7.40 -12.22 -5.17
C THR A 73 -8.27 -12.65 -3.99
N GLU A 74 -8.52 -11.81 -2.96
CA GLU A 74 -9.32 -12.21 -1.78
C GLU A 74 -10.31 -11.11 -1.33
N GLY A 75 -11.08 -10.55 -2.27
CA GLY A 75 -12.17 -9.59 -2.02
C GLY A 75 -13.37 -10.19 -1.30
N GLY A 76 -13.30 -10.38 0.03
CA GLY A 76 -14.39 -11.02 0.76
C GLY A 76 -14.65 -10.51 2.18
N ARG A 77 -15.07 -9.23 2.32
CA ARG A 77 -15.85 -8.69 3.45
C ARG A 77 -15.16 -8.67 4.83
N ARG A 78 -14.82 -7.46 5.30
CA ARG A 78 -14.98 -6.93 6.69
C ARG A 78 -14.01 -5.75 6.87
N HIS A 79 -14.45 -4.54 6.53
CA HIS A 79 -13.92 -3.34 7.17
C HIS A 79 -15.13 -2.59 7.76
N GLY A 80 -15.66 -3.18 8.83
CA GLY A 80 -16.61 -2.53 9.70
C GLY A 80 -15.83 -1.70 10.71
N ARG A 81 -15.96 -0.38 10.60
CA ARG A 81 -15.65 0.64 11.62
C ARG A 81 -15.29 0.10 13.02
N GLU A 82 -14.08 0.40 13.48
CA GLU A 82 -13.74 0.57 14.90
C GLU A 82 -12.42 1.36 14.98
N GLY A 83 -12.25 2.49 15.67
CA GLY A 83 -13.15 3.29 16.49
C GLY A 83 -12.73 4.76 16.43
N ARG A 84 -13.72 5.63 16.20
CA ARG A 84 -13.61 7.06 16.44
C ARG A 84 -14.19 7.32 17.84
N GLY A 85 -13.35 7.74 18.77
CA GLY A 85 -13.78 8.47 19.96
C GLY A 85 -13.31 7.91 21.30
N ARG A 86 -12.61 8.76 22.05
CA ARG A 86 -12.90 9.18 23.44
C ARG A 86 -11.92 10.33 23.74
N GLY A 87 -12.33 11.55 24.08
CA GLY A 87 -13.49 11.91 24.90
C GLY A 87 -13.02 11.97 26.34
#